data_AF-A0A4Y9ZMS9-F1
#
_entry.id   AF-A0A4Y9ZMS9-F1
#
_cell.length_a   1.000
_cell.length_b   1.000
_cell.length_c   1.000
_cell.angle_alpha   90.00
_cell.angle_beta   90.00
_cell.angle_gamma   90.00
#
_symmetry.space_group_name_H-M   'P 1'
#
loop_
_entity.id
_entity.type
_entity.pdbx_description
1 polymer ?
#
loop_
_entity_poly.entity_id
_entity_poly.type
_entity_poly.pdbx_seq_one_letter_code
_entity_poly.pdbx_strand_id
1 'polypeptide(L)'
;KTDPRYVAQREFALKHLPEDKLFRLVAQVYKLVPDILLEAGKAKNPWPNVDAHSGALLTHYGLDQMSFYTVLFGVSRAFGVTAQLIWDRALGAPLERPKSYSSVAIDKMFKNKK
;
A
#
# COMPACT_ATOMS: atom_id res chain seq x y z
N LYS A 1 9.85 -5.29 8.85
CA LYS A 1 9.67 -4.16 9.79
C LYS A 1 8.40 -3.41 9.40
N THR A 2 7.76 -2.75 10.36
CA THR A 2 6.53 -1.97 10.13
C THR A 2 6.75 -0.83 9.15
N ASP A 3 5.77 -0.59 8.28
CA ASP A 3 5.74 0.55 7.37
C ASP A 3 5.73 1.87 8.17
N PRO A 4 6.65 2.82 7.92
CA PRO A 4 6.65 4.10 8.63
C PRO A 4 5.34 4.89 8.45
N ARG A 5 4.62 4.69 7.34
CA ARG A 5 3.31 5.32 7.10
C ARG A 5 2.22 4.77 8.02
N TYR A 6 2.30 3.49 8.38
CA TYR A 6 1.45 2.90 9.42
C TYR A 6 1.76 3.52 10.78
N VAL A 7 3.04 3.66 11.12
CA VAL A 7 3.49 4.25 12.40
C VAL A 7 2.99 5.69 12.54
N ALA A 8 3.13 6.52 11.51
CA ALA A 8 2.64 7.89 11.53
C ALA A 8 1.13 7.99 11.81
N GLN A 9 0.33 7.10 11.21
CA GLN A 9 -1.11 7.04 11.46
C GLN A 9 -1.44 6.53 12.87
N ARG A 10 -0.64 5.59 13.38
CA ARG A 10 -0.77 5.08 14.75
C ARG A 10 -0.48 6.16 15.78
N GLU A 11 0.59 6.94 15.60
CA GLU A 11 0.92 8.07 16.48
C GLU A 11 -0.18 9.12 16.49
N PHE A 12 -0.74 9.43 15.33
CA PHE A 12 -1.91 10.30 15.21
C PHE A 12 -3.10 9.75 16.00
N ALA A 13 -3.43 8.46 15.84
CA ALA A 13 -4.55 7.83 16.54
C ALA A 13 -4.36 7.81 18.06
N LEU A 14 -3.15 7.49 18.55
CA LEU A 14 -2.82 7.51 19.97
C LEU A 14 -3.04 8.89 20.61
N LYS A 15 -2.79 9.96 19.85
CA LYS A 15 -2.95 11.34 20.33
C LYS A 15 -4.40 11.82 20.30
N HIS A 16 -5.16 11.42 19.28
CA HIS A 16 -6.44 12.07 18.97
C HIS A 16 -7.68 11.19 19.18
N LEU A 17 -7.55 9.87 19.12
CA LEU A 17 -8.65 8.92 19.26
C LEU A 17 -8.26 7.60 19.96
N PRO A 18 -7.56 7.64 21.12
CA PRO A 18 -7.09 6.42 21.79
C PRO A 18 -8.22 5.51 22.31
N GLU A 19 -9.39 6.09 22.55
CA GLU A 19 -10.58 5.40 23.07
C GLU A 19 -11.48 4.82 21.97
N ASP A 20 -11.19 5.10 20.70
CA ASP A 20 -11.99 4.61 19.58
C ASP A 20 -11.93 3.07 19.49
N LYS A 21 -13.10 2.45 19.31
CA LYS A 21 -13.21 0.98 19.31
C LYS A 21 -12.52 0.34 18.12
N LEU A 22 -12.60 0.94 16.94
CA LEU A 22 -11.95 0.42 15.73
C LEU A 22 -10.43 0.60 15.83
N PHE A 23 -9.95 1.74 16.32
CA PHE A 23 -8.52 1.93 16.57
C PHE A 23 -7.98 0.92 17.60
N ARG A 24 -8.69 0.68 18.69
CA ARG A 24 -8.30 -0.33 19.69
C ARG A 24 -8.19 -1.72 19.08
N LEU A 25 -9.12 -2.09 18.21
CA LEU A 25 -9.04 -3.35 17.46
C LEU A 25 -7.80 -3.38 16.55
N VAL A 26 -7.55 -2.32 15.76
CA VAL A 26 -6.34 -2.21 14.93
C VAL A 26 -5.06 -2.31 15.77
N ALA A 27 -5.04 -1.71 16.95
CA ALA A 27 -3.91 -1.75 17.87
C ALA A 27 -3.70 -3.14 18.49
N GLN A 28 -4.77 -3.87 18.82
CA GLN A 28 -4.68 -5.26 19.28
C GLN A 28 -4.17 -6.18 18.16
N VAL A 29 -4.68 -6.03 16.94
CA VAL A 29 -4.21 -6.76 15.76
C VAL A 29 -2.72 -6.54 15.56
N TYR A 30 -2.23 -5.30 15.64
CA TYR A 30 -0.81 -4.99 15.52
C TYR A 30 0.05 -5.64 16.60
N LYS A 31 -0.47 -5.78 17.83
CA LYS A 31 0.25 -6.41 18.94
C LYS A 31 0.35 -7.93 18.79
N LEU A 32 -0.69 -8.59 18.25
CA LEU A 32 -0.82 -10.05 18.29
C LEU A 32 -0.43 -10.72 16.97
N VAL A 33 -0.86 -10.16 15.84
CA VAL A 33 -0.76 -10.83 14.53
C VAL A 33 0.68 -11.04 14.05
N PRO A 34 1.65 -10.12 14.25
CA PRO A 34 3.01 -10.34 13.75
C PRO A 34 3.65 -11.62 14.28
N ASP A 35 3.51 -11.92 15.57
CA ASP A 35 4.10 -13.10 16.19
C ASP A 35 3.41 -14.39 15.72
N ILE A 36 2.08 -14.37 15.59
CA ILE A 36 1.30 -15.49 15.03
C ILE A 36 1.74 -15.80 13.59
N LEU A 37 1.96 -14.77 12.78
CA LEU A 37 2.41 -14.92 11.39
C LEU A 37 3.86 -15.44 11.30
N LEU A 38 4.71 -15.07 12.24
CA LEU A 38 6.08 -15.59 12.35
C LEU A 38 6.07 -17.07 12.73
N GLU A 39 5.29 -17.45 13.74
CA GLU A 39 5.15 -18.84 14.18
C GLU A 39 4.59 -19.75 13.07
N ALA A 40 3.61 -19.25 12.31
CA ALA A 40 3.05 -19.98 11.17
C ALA A 40 4.06 -20.20 10.01
N GLY A 41 5.15 -19.43 9.95
CA GLY A 41 6.26 -19.64 9.01
C GLY A 41 5.96 -19.37 7.52
N LYS A 42 4.74 -18.93 7.16
CA LYS A 42 4.34 -18.67 5.75
C LYS A 42 4.57 -17.23 5.32
N ALA A 43 4.47 -16.28 6.24
CA ALA A 43 4.59 -14.86 5.92
C ALA A 43 6.06 -14.44 5.89
N LYS A 44 6.55 -14.02 4.71
CA LYS A 44 7.93 -13.50 4.58
C LYS A 44 8.15 -12.21 5.39
N ASN A 45 7.14 -11.35 5.47
CA ASN A 45 7.18 -10.10 6.23
C ASN A 45 5.83 -9.95 6.98
N PRO A 46 5.80 -10.15 8.30
CA PRO A 46 4.55 -10.23 9.08
C PRO A 46 4.00 -8.87 9.50
N TRP A 47 4.61 -7.77 9.05
CA TRP A 47 4.34 -6.42 9.55
C TRP A 47 3.33 -5.67 8.67
N PRO A 48 2.46 -4.82 9.26
CA PRO A 48 1.43 -4.11 8.51
C PRO A 48 1.97 -2.97 7.65
N ASN A 49 1.16 -2.56 6.69
CA ASN A 49 1.36 -1.40 5.83
C ASN A 49 0.33 -0.29 6.14
N VAL A 50 0.43 0.84 5.44
CA VAL A 50 -0.46 2.00 5.60
C VAL A 50 -1.96 1.69 5.54
N ASP A 51 -2.37 0.70 4.73
CA ASP A 51 -3.78 0.40 4.47
C ASP A 51 -4.44 -0.36 5.63
N ALA A 52 -3.63 -0.95 6.52
CA ALA A 52 -4.11 -1.60 7.73
C ALA A 52 -4.58 -0.62 8.82
N HIS A 53 -4.42 0.71 8.63
CA HIS A 53 -4.72 1.72 9.65
C HIS A 53 -5.62 2.86 9.16
N SER A 54 -5.49 3.26 7.90
CA SER A 54 -6.11 4.48 7.36
C SER A 54 -7.63 4.46 7.42
N GLY A 55 -8.26 3.32 7.19
CA GLY A 55 -9.72 3.17 7.25
C GLY A 55 -10.30 3.50 8.62
N ALA A 56 -9.66 3.08 9.72
CA ALA A 56 -10.14 3.36 11.06
C ALA A 56 -10.12 4.87 11.38
N LEU A 57 -9.12 5.59 10.87
CA LEU A 57 -9.05 7.05 11.02
C LEU A 57 -10.20 7.74 10.25
N LEU A 58 -10.40 7.36 8.99
CA LEU A 58 -11.44 7.96 8.15
C LEU A 58 -12.84 7.75 8.74
N THR A 59 -13.14 6.51 9.14
CA THR A 59 -14.42 6.18 9.76
C THR A 59 -14.65 6.91 11.08
N HIS A 60 -13.61 7.07 11.92
CA HIS A 60 -13.73 7.80 13.19
C HIS A 60 -14.21 9.25 12.99
N TYR A 61 -13.75 9.92 11.94
CA TYR A 61 -14.14 11.29 11.62
C TYR A 61 -15.39 11.39 10.72
N GLY A 62 -16.16 10.30 10.58
CA GLY A 62 -17.44 10.30 9.86
C GLY A 62 -17.35 10.09 8.36
N LEU A 63 -16.18 9.73 7.82
CA LEU A 63 -16.02 9.33 6.43
C LEU A 63 -16.10 7.81 6.35
N ASP A 64 -17.32 7.28 6.30
CA ASP A 64 -17.64 5.85 6.32
C ASP A 64 -18.05 5.28 4.94
N GLN A 65 -18.06 6.11 3.90
CA GLN A 65 -18.28 5.70 2.51
C GLN A 65 -17.01 5.03 1.95
N MET A 66 -16.78 3.75 2.28
CA MET A 66 -15.57 3.02 1.91
C MET A 66 -15.27 3.02 0.39
N SER A 67 -16.31 3.04 -0.46
CA SER A 67 -16.16 3.15 -1.91
C SER A 67 -15.48 4.45 -2.36
N PHE A 68 -15.52 5.50 -1.53
CA PHE A 68 -14.91 6.79 -1.80
C PHE A 68 -13.44 6.87 -1.39
N TYR A 69 -12.91 5.92 -0.59
CA TYR A 69 -11.55 6.01 -0.04
C TYR A 69 -10.47 6.07 -1.14
N THR A 70 -10.70 5.39 -2.27
CA THR A 70 -9.78 5.42 -3.42
C THR A 70 -9.70 6.80 -4.08
N VAL A 71 -10.73 7.64 -3.95
CA VAL A 71 -10.68 9.04 -4.42
C VAL A 71 -9.66 9.83 -3.61
N LEU A 72 -9.68 9.71 -2.28
CA LEU A 72 -8.69 10.34 -1.39
C LEU A 72 -7.27 9.87 -1.72
N PHE A 73 -7.12 8.58 -2.00
CA PHE A 73 -5.83 8.01 -2.43
C PHE A 73 -5.36 8.63 -3.76
N GLY A 74 -6.26 8.74 -4.76
CA GLY A 74 -5.95 9.38 -6.04
C GLY A 74 -5.48 10.83 -5.89
N VAL A 75 -6.18 11.63 -5.07
CA VAL A 75 -5.81 13.03 -4.79
C VAL A 75 -4.43 13.11 -4.13
N SER A 76 -4.15 12.29 -3.13
CA SER A 76 -2.83 12.23 -2.47
C SER A 76 -1.72 11.80 -3.45
N ARG A 77 -1.99 10.80 -4.31
CA ARG A 77 -1.02 10.28 -5.27
C ARG A 77 -0.68 11.28 -6.38
N ALA A 78 -1.60 12.18 -6.73
CA ALA A 78 -1.40 13.20 -7.75
C ALA A 78 -0.13 14.03 -7.49
N PHE A 79 0.19 14.37 -6.24
CA PHE A 79 1.39 15.14 -5.90
C PHE A 79 2.68 14.46 -6.38
N GLY A 80 2.83 13.16 -6.13
CA GLY A 80 4.04 12.43 -6.52
C GLY A 80 4.14 12.20 -8.03
N VAL A 81 3.05 11.73 -8.65
CA VAL A 81 3.08 11.38 -10.09
C VAL A 81 3.20 12.61 -10.98
N THR A 82 2.60 13.74 -10.60
CA THR A 82 2.73 14.98 -11.39
C THR A 82 4.10 15.62 -11.22
N ALA A 83 4.69 15.56 -10.02
CA ALA A 83 6.06 16.02 -9.80
C ALA A 83 7.06 15.22 -10.66
N GLN A 84 6.93 13.89 -10.70
CA GLN A 84 7.75 13.06 -11.57
C GLN A 84 7.50 13.36 -13.06
N LEU A 85 6.24 13.56 -13.45
CA LEU A 85 5.87 13.87 -14.84
C LEU A 85 6.54 15.17 -15.33
N ILE A 86 6.65 16.20 -14.48
CA ILE A 86 7.37 17.43 -14.80
C ILE A 86 8.85 17.11 -15.13
N TRP A 87 9.51 16.31 -14.30
CA TRP A 87 10.89 15.90 -14.52
C TRP A 87 11.07 15.04 -15.76
N ASP A 88 10.14 14.14 -16.04
CA ASP A 88 10.18 13.32 -17.26
C ASP A 88 10.14 14.21 -18.52
N ARG A 89 9.42 15.34 -18.49
CA ARG A 89 9.43 16.32 -19.59
C ARG A 89 10.71 17.13 -19.62
N ALA A 90 11.17 17.62 -18.48
CA ALA A 90 12.39 18.41 -18.37
C ALA A 90 13.63 17.62 -18.85
N LEU A 91 13.69 16.32 -18.58
CA LEU A 91 14.78 15.42 -18.96
C LEU A 91 14.60 14.77 -20.33
N GLY A 92 13.48 15.05 -21.03
CA GLY A 92 13.23 14.49 -22.36
C GLY A 92 13.04 12.97 -22.39
N ALA A 93 12.42 12.39 -21.35
CA ALA A 93 12.18 10.95 -21.29
C ALA A 93 11.36 10.48 -22.51
N PRO A 94 11.80 9.41 -23.23
CA PRO A 94 11.17 8.95 -24.45
C PRO A 94 9.86 8.19 -24.17
N LEU A 95 9.14 7.81 -25.24
CA LEU A 95 7.97 6.94 -25.14
C LEU A 95 8.35 5.58 -24.56
N GLU A 96 7.70 5.19 -23.45
CA GLU A 96 7.77 3.84 -22.93
C GLU A 96 7.04 2.87 -23.89
N ARG A 97 7.78 1.93 -24.50
CA ARG A 97 7.24 1.00 -25.49
C ARG A 97 7.75 -0.43 -25.27
N PRO A 98 7.26 -1.14 -24.23
CA PRO A 98 7.60 -2.53 -24.00
C PRO A 98 7.04 -3.42 -25.11
N LYS A 99 7.70 -4.56 -25.34
CA LYS A 99 7.26 -5.53 -26.35
C LYS A 99 6.47 -6.66 -25.69
N SER A 100 5.22 -6.84 -26.14
CA SER A 100 4.35 -7.92 -25.68
C SER A 100 4.60 -9.22 -26.44
N TYR A 101 4.45 -10.35 -25.74
CA TYR A 101 4.55 -11.69 -26.33
C TYR A 101 3.43 -12.58 -25.79
N SER A 102 2.86 -13.39 -26.68
CA SER A 102 1.96 -14.47 -26.25
C SER A 102 2.75 -15.67 -25.73
N SER A 103 2.10 -16.55 -24.97
CA SER A 103 2.73 -17.80 -24.54
C SER A 103 3.26 -18.64 -25.70
N VAL A 104 2.58 -18.64 -26.86
CA VAL A 104 3.03 -19.32 -28.09
C VAL A 104 4.32 -18.71 -28.63
N ALA A 105 4.43 -17.38 -28.62
CA ALA A 105 5.65 -16.69 -29.04
C ALA A 105 6.81 -17.00 -28.09
N ILE A 106 6.56 -17.04 -26.78
CA ILE A 106 7.55 -17.40 -25.77
C ILE A 106 8.01 -18.85 -25.94
N ASP A 107 7.09 -19.81 -26.07
CA ASP A 107 7.42 -21.22 -26.29
C ASP A 107 8.32 -21.38 -27.52
N LYS A 108 7.95 -20.75 -28.65
CA LYS A 108 8.77 -20.76 -29.86
C LYS A 108 10.16 -20.13 -29.66
N MET A 109 10.30 -19.11 -28.83
CA MET A 109 11.59 -18.47 -28.55
C MET A 109 12.55 -19.37 -27.76
N PHE A 110 12.02 -20.21 -26.88
CA PHE A 110 12.82 -21.03 -25.97
C PHE A 110 12.87 -22.52 -26.34
N LYS A 111 12.04 -22.98 -27.28
CA LYS A 111 11.94 -24.39 -27.70
C LYS A 111 13.27 -25.09 -27.99
N ASN A 112 14.27 -24.35 -28.50
CA ASN A 112 15.59 -24.88 -28.86
C ASN A 112 16.74 -24.26 -28.05
N LYS A 113 16.45 -23.48 -27.01
CA LYS A 113 17.49 -22.95 -26.11
C LYS A 113 17.63 -23.92 -24.93
N LYS A 114 18.80 -24.56 -24.83
CA LYS A 114 19.22 -25.32 -23.64
C LYS A 114 19.40 -24.39 -22.45
#